data_AF-E0MRF7-F1
#
_entry.id   AF-E0MRF7-F1
#
_cell.length_a   1.000
_cell.length_b   1.000
_cell.length_c   1.000
_cell.angle_alpha   90.00
_cell.angle_beta   90.00
_cell.angle_gamma   90.00
#
_symmetry.space_group_name_H-M   'P 1'
#
loop_
_entity.id
_entity.type
_entity.pdbx_description
1 polymer ?
#
loop_
_entity_poly.entity_id
_entity_poly.type
_entity_poly.pdbx_seq_one_letter_code
_entity_poly.pdbx_strand_id
1 'polypeptide(L)'
;MAYADTTKVPVAQTKTDIEKIVNKYGATSFGVLTSANSAQVAFEMGGRNILFRVDVPEKVQAERSRWRALLLVIKAKLESVEAGIETFENAFLANVMMPDGRTVGEHTGPMIEQHYSGDASVPLLPHIH
;
A
#
# COMPACT_ATOMS: atom_id res chain seq x y z
N MET A 1 8.42 2.42 -19.17
CA MET A 1 9.88 2.44 -18.90
C MET A 1 10.09 2.20 -17.42
N ALA A 2 10.91 1.21 -17.06
CA ALA A 2 11.13 0.83 -15.66
C ALA A 2 12.01 1.89 -14.97
N TYR A 3 11.44 2.67 -14.05
CA TYR A 3 12.13 3.72 -13.28
C TYR A 3 13.27 3.20 -12.38
N ALA A 4 13.67 1.92 -12.47
CA ALA A 4 14.56 1.28 -11.50
C ALA A 4 15.58 0.28 -12.06
N ASP A 5 15.94 0.36 -13.35
CA ASP A 5 16.88 -0.59 -13.96
C ASP A 5 18.32 -0.56 -13.39
N THR A 6 18.67 0.39 -12.50
CA THR A 6 20.03 0.51 -11.92
C THR A 6 20.07 0.72 -10.40
N THR A 7 18.98 0.51 -9.67
CA THR A 7 18.96 0.71 -8.21
C THR A 7 20.00 -0.17 -7.52
N LYS A 8 20.99 0.47 -6.88
CA LYS A 8 22.00 -0.17 -6.02
C LYS A 8 21.62 -0.20 -4.55
N VAL A 9 20.53 0.49 -4.18
CA VAL A 9 20.06 0.57 -2.78
C VAL A 9 19.60 -0.81 -2.32
N PRO A 10 20.15 -1.34 -1.21
CA PRO A 10 19.69 -2.60 -0.65
C PRO A 10 18.22 -2.55 -0.22
N VAL A 11 17.52 -3.68 -0.31
CA VAL A 11 16.12 -3.82 0.11
C VAL A 11 15.95 -3.45 1.59
N ALA A 12 16.87 -3.89 2.46
CA ALA A 12 16.85 -3.58 3.88
C ALA A 12 16.89 -2.07 4.16
N GLN A 13 17.69 -1.32 3.38
CA GLN A 13 17.73 0.13 3.48
C GLN A 13 16.39 0.74 3.06
N THR A 14 15.81 0.25 1.97
CA THR A 14 14.50 0.75 1.50
C THR A 14 13.38 0.49 2.52
N LYS A 15 13.37 -0.69 3.17
CA LYS A 15 12.44 -0.99 4.28
C LYS A 15 12.62 -0.01 5.45
N THR A 16 13.87 0.25 5.84
CA THR A 16 14.20 1.23 6.89
C THR A 16 13.76 2.64 6.50
N ASP A 17 13.91 3.03 5.23
CA ASP A 17 13.49 4.34 4.75
C ASP A 17 11.96 4.47 4.77
N ILE A 18 11.22 3.40 4.47
CA ILE A 18 9.75 3.36 4.62
C ILE A 18 9.36 3.55 6.09
N GLU A 19 9.97 2.80 7.00
CA GLU A 19 9.70 2.92 8.43
C GLU A 19 9.93 4.35 8.94
N LYS A 20 11.09 4.93 8.59
CA LYS A 20 11.43 6.30 8.97
C LYS A 20 10.43 7.31 8.45
N ILE A 21 10.00 7.20 7.18
CA ILE A 21 9.07 8.16 6.63
C ILE A 21 7.68 8.00 7.25
N VAL A 22 7.13 6.80 7.42
CA VAL A 22 5.79 6.68 8.04
C VAL A 22 5.80 7.14 9.51
N ASN A 23 6.88 6.86 10.26
CA ASN A 23 7.02 7.34 11.64
C ASN A 23 7.12 8.87 11.71
N LYS A 24 7.82 9.51 10.76
CA LYS A 24 7.87 10.99 10.67
C LYS A 24 6.47 11.60 10.54
N TYR A 25 5.55 10.92 9.85
CA TYR A 25 4.19 11.41 9.61
C TYR A 25 3.18 10.95 10.67
N GLY A 26 3.63 10.29 11.74
CA GLY A 26 2.79 9.94 12.89
C GLY A 26 2.27 8.51 12.91
N ALA A 27 2.93 7.59 12.19
CA ALA A 27 2.64 6.17 12.37
C ALA A 27 2.96 5.72 13.80
N THR A 28 2.04 4.96 14.40
CA THR A 28 2.14 4.45 15.78
C THR A 28 2.66 3.01 15.85
N SER A 29 2.53 2.27 14.75
CA SER A 29 3.11 0.94 14.58
C SER A 29 3.58 0.74 13.14
N PHE A 30 4.57 -0.13 12.95
CA PHE A 30 5.11 -0.50 11.64
C PHE A 30 5.50 -1.98 11.63
N GLY A 31 5.24 -2.64 10.51
CA GLY A 31 5.58 -4.04 10.31
C GLY A 31 5.84 -4.37 8.85
N VAL A 32 6.79 -5.28 8.63
CA VAL A 32 7.06 -5.87 7.32
C VAL A 32 6.97 -7.38 7.45
N LEU A 33 6.08 -8.00 6.67
CA LEU A 33 6.00 -9.45 6.55
C LEU A 33 6.43 -9.86 5.15
N THR A 34 7.42 -10.73 5.04
CA THR A 34 7.89 -11.24 3.74
C THR A 34 7.72 -12.75 3.65
N SER A 35 7.35 -13.22 2.47
CA SER A 35 7.31 -14.62 2.05
C SER A 35 8.09 -14.77 0.73
N ALA A 36 8.17 -15.98 0.16
CA ALA A 36 9.00 -16.25 -1.02
C ALA A 36 8.73 -15.30 -2.21
N ASN A 37 7.46 -15.01 -2.51
CA ASN A 37 7.06 -14.23 -3.69
C ASN A 37 6.24 -12.97 -3.34
N SER A 38 6.09 -12.64 -2.07
CA SER A 38 5.25 -11.54 -1.64
C SER A 38 5.79 -10.85 -0.40
N ALA A 39 5.46 -9.57 -0.28
CA ALA A 39 5.70 -8.79 0.91
C ALA A 39 4.45 -7.99 1.27
N GLN A 40 4.29 -7.77 2.57
CA GLN A 40 3.29 -6.89 3.14
C GLN A 40 4.01 -5.83 3.96
N VAL A 41 3.64 -4.58 3.75
CA VAL A 41 4.04 -3.46 4.60
C VAL A 41 2.78 -2.95 5.28
N ALA A 42 2.79 -2.96 6.60
CA ALA A 42 1.68 -2.50 7.42
C ALA A 42 2.15 -1.39 8.35
N PHE A 43 1.30 -0.39 8.56
CA PHE A 43 1.49 0.61 9.61
C PHE A 43 0.15 1.13 10.09
N GLU A 44 0.07 1.52 11.36
CA GLU A 44 -1.09 2.20 11.91
C GLU A 44 -0.89 3.70 11.85
N MET A 45 -1.87 4.44 11.33
CA MET A 45 -1.87 5.90 11.37
C MET A 45 -3.29 6.45 11.50
N GLY A 46 -3.48 7.37 12.44
CA GLY A 46 -4.80 7.97 12.71
C GLY A 46 -5.87 6.94 13.09
N GLY A 47 -5.49 5.89 13.84
CA GLY A 47 -6.41 4.83 14.27
C GLY A 47 -6.83 3.87 13.15
N ARG A 48 -6.15 3.89 11.99
CA ARG A 48 -6.40 2.98 10.87
C ARG A 48 -5.18 2.12 10.59
N ASN A 49 -5.41 0.84 10.35
CA ASN A 49 -4.37 -0.05 9.86
C ASN A 49 -4.27 0.06 8.34
N ILE A 50 -3.12 0.52 7.86
CA ILE A 50 -2.82 0.66 6.44
C ILE A 50 -1.99 -0.55 6.01
N LEU A 51 -2.37 -1.18 4.89
CA LEU A 51 -1.72 -2.37 4.36
C LEU A 51 -1.41 -2.21 2.87
N PHE A 52 -0.14 -2.42 2.53
CA PHE A 52 0.33 -2.57 1.15
C PHE A 52 0.73 -4.02 0.93
N ARG A 53 0.09 -4.70 -0.02
CA ARG A 53 0.51 -6.00 -0.54
C ARG A 53 1.29 -5.82 -1.82
N VAL A 54 2.42 -6.50 -1.92
CA VAL A 54 3.36 -6.33 -3.03
C VAL A 54 3.88 -7.68 -3.47
N ASP A 55 3.76 -7.98 -4.75
CA ASP A 55 4.44 -9.12 -5.36
C ASP A 55 5.93 -8.83 -5.48
N VAL A 56 6.73 -9.68 -4.85
CA VAL A 56 8.18 -9.56 -4.82
C VAL A 56 8.77 -10.57 -5.79
N PRO A 57 9.38 -10.12 -6.91
CA PRO A 57 10.02 -11.04 -7.84
C PRO A 57 11.32 -11.60 -7.25
N GLU A 58 11.62 -12.86 -7.54
CA GLU A 58 12.82 -13.57 -7.06
C GLU A 58 14.14 -12.92 -7.53
N LYS A 59 14.13 -12.30 -8.71
CA LYS A 59 15.32 -11.63 -9.27
C LYS A 59 15.69 -10.43 -8.40
N VAL A 60 16.87 -10.47 -7.77
CA VAL A 60 17.37 -9.45 -6.83
C VAL A 60 17.23 -8.01 -7.34
N GLN A 61 17.57 -7.75 -8.61
CA GLN A 61 17.42 -6.39 -9.16
C GLN A 61 15.95 -5.96 -9.26
N ALA A 62 15.07 -6.87 -9.67
CA ALA A 62 13.64 -6.60 -9.77
C ALA A 62 13.00 -6.43 -8.38
N GLU A 63 13.47 -7.18 -7.37
CA GLU A 63 13.07 -7.00 -5.97
C GLU A 63 13.44 -5.59 -5.49
N ARG A 64 14.69 -5.16 -5.67
CA ARG A 64 15.14 -3.80 -5.32
C ARG A 64 14.28 -2.74 -5.97
N SER A 65 14.00 -2.91 -7.26
CA SER A 65 13.13 -2.02 -8.03
C SER A 65 11.72 -1.94 -7.45
N ARG A 66 11.16 -3.09 -7.07
CA ARG A 66 9.82 -3.18 -6.50
C ARG A 66 9.72 -2.46 -5.15
N TRP A 67 10.69 -2.68 -4.26
CA TRP A 67 10.75 -1.99 -2.97
C TRP A 67 10.92 -0.48 -3.12
N ARG A 68 11.75 -0.03 -4.07
CA ARG A 68 11.90 1.40 -4.37
C ARG A 68 10.62 2.01 -4.89
N ALA A 69 9.90 1.32 -5.77
CA ALA A 69 8.60 1.77 -6.26
C ALA A 69 7.59 1.91 -5.11
N LEU A 70 7.55 0.94 -4.19
CA LEU A 70 6.69 1.00 -3.01
C LEU A 70 7.00 2.23 -2.14
N LEU A 71 8.28 2.46 -1.82
CA LEU A 71 8.69 3.65 -1.06
C LEU A 71 8.28 4.96 -1.76
N LEU A 72 8.42 5.04 -3.08
CA LEU A 72 8.01 6.22 -3.84
C LEU A 72 6.49 6.46 -3.75
N VAL A 73 5.67 5.41 -3.85
CA VAL A 73 4.21 5.51 -3.73
C VAL A 73 3.81 5.98 -2.33
N ILE A 74 4.37 5.38 -1.28
CA ILE A 74 4.09 5.76 0.10
C ILE A 74 4.49 7.22 0.33
N LYS A 75 5.71 7.60 -0.08
CA LYS A 75 6.19 8.98 0.03
C LYS A 75 5.29 9.97 -0.70
N ALA A 76 4.88 9.66 -1.93
CA ALA A 76 4.02 10.53 -2.73
C ALA A 76 2.65 10.74 -2.07
N LYS A 77 2.05 9.69 -1.51
CA LYS A 77 0.78 9.79 -0.76
C LYS A 77 0.91 10.60 0.54
N LEU A 78 2.03 10.49 1.24
CA LEU A 78 2.27 11.31 2.44
C LEU A 78 2.49 12.78 2.08
N GLU A 79 3.26 13.03 1.02
CA GLU A 79 3.51 14.39 0.51
C GLU A 79 2.23 15.05 -0.01
N SER A 80 1.35 14.31 -0.70
CA SER A 80 0.07 14.85 -1.17
C SER A 80 -0.83 15.30 -0.02
N VAL A 81 -0.82 14.55 1.09
CA VAL A 81 -1.55 14.90 2.31
C VAL A 81 -0.95 16.14 2.98
N GLU A 82 0.39 16.19 3.13
CA GLU A 82 1.08 17.35 3.73
C GLU A 82 0.91 18.63 2.90
N ALA A 83 0.93 18.51 1.57
CA ALA A 83 0.66 19.61 0.64
C ALA A 83 -0.83 20.02 0.59
N GLY A 84 -1.73 19.32 1.31
CA GLY A 84 -3.16 19.60 1.34
C GLY A 84 -3.89 19.29 0.03
N ILE A 85 -3.31 18.45 -0.84
CA ILE A 85 -3.91 18.05 -2.13
C ILE A 85 -5.09 17.09 -1.89
N GLU A 86 -4.99 16.26 -0.86
CA GLU A 86 -6.03 15.32 -0.45
C GLU A 86 -5.94 15.05 1.05
N THR A 87 -7.00 14.46 1.62
CA THR A 87 -6.96 14.00 3.02
C THR A 87 -6.23 12.67 3.13
N PHE A 88 -5.79 12.32 4.34
CA PHE A 88 -5.18 11.02 4.60
C PHE A 88 -6.13 9.86 4.25
N GLU A 89 -7.41 10.02 4.60
CA GLU A 89 -8.47 9.07 4.27
C GLU A 89 -8.54 8.80 2.78
N ASN A 90 -8.52 9.83 1.95
CA ASN A 90 -8.60 9.68 0.50
C ASN A 90 -7.31 9.07 -0.07
N ALA A 91 -6.15 9.58 0.38
CA ALA A 91 -4.85 9.11 -0.08
C ALA A 91 -4.64 7.62 0.18
N PHE A 92 -5.12 7.10 1.31
CA PHE A 92 -4.89 5.71 1.72
C PHE A 92 -6.14 4.83 1.72
N LEU A 93 -7.29 5.31 1.22
CA LEU A 93 -8.58 4.62 1.29
C LEU A 93 -8.48 3.14 0.89
N ALA A 94 -7.94 2.87 -0.30
CA ALA A 94 -7.81 1.51 -0.84
C ALA A 94 -6.88 0.59 -0.03
N ASN A 95 -6.01 1.17 0.80
CA ASN A 95 -5.05 0.47 1.64
C ASN A 95 -5.54 0.25 3.08
N VAL A 96 -6.68 0.82 3.48
CA VAL A 96 -7.25 0.60 4.82
C VAL A 96 -7.67 -0.85 4.96
N MET A 97 -7.14 -1.53 5.99
CA MET A 97 -7.47 -2.92 6.32
C MET A 97 -8.77 -2.98 7.13
N MET A 98 -9.65 -3.89 6.72
CA MET A 98 -10.95 -4.18 7.33
C MET A 98 -10.82 -5.34 8.35
N PRO A 99 -11.83 -5.59 9.20
CA PRO A 99 -11.77 -6.65 10.22
C PRO A 99 -11.52 -8.07 9.67
N ASP A 100 -11.88 -8.33 8.41
CA ASP A 100 -11.63 -9.61 7.74
C ASP A 100 -10.19 -9.76 7.21
N GLY A 101 -9.33 -8.76 7.46
CA GLY A 101 -7.93 -8.72 7.03
C GLY A 101 -7.73 -8.30 5.57
N ARG A 102 -8.80 -8.05 4.81
CA ARG A 102 -8.70 -7.53 3.44
C ARG A 102 -8.71 -6.01 3.46
N THR A 103 -8.14 -5.36 2.44
CA THR A 103 -8.24 -3.91 2.32
C THR A 103 -9.54 -3.49 1.64
N VAL A 104 -9.95 -2.24 1.83
CA VAL A 104 -11.06 -1.63 1.09
C VAL A 104 -10.89 -1.85 -0.41
N GLY A 105 -9.70 -1.64 -0.96
CA GLY A 105 -9.43 -1.81 -2.39
C GLY A 105 -9.65 -3.25 -2.88
N GLU A 106 -9.36 -4.25 -2.05
CA GLU A 106 -9.58 -5.67 -2.39
C GLU A 106 -11.05 -6.06 -2.38
N HIS A 107 -11.86 -5.38 -1.57
CA HIS A 107 -13.31 -5.53 -1.57
C HIS A 107 -13.93 -4.84 -2.78
N THR A 108 -13.57 -3.58 -3.02
CA THR A 108 -14.24 -2.74 -4.01
C THR A 108 -13.80 -3.05 -5.44
N GLY A 109 -12.57 -3.50 -5.68
CA GLY A 109 -12.02 -3.73 -7.02
C GLY A 109 -12.91 -4.62 -7.90
N PRO A 110 -13.23 -5.86 -7.45
CA PRO A 110 -14.13 -6.75 -8.21
C PRO A 110 -15.54 -6.17 -8.39
N MET A 111 -16.06 -5.43 -7.41
CA MET A 111 -17.41 -4.87 -7.46
C MET A 111 -17.51 -3.70 -8.45
N ILE A 112 -16.45 -2.88 -8.54
CA ILE A 112 -16.32 -1.83 -9.55
C ILE A 112 -16.34 -2.43 -10.96
N GLU A 113 -15.62 -3.52 -11.20
CA GLU A 113 -15.62 -4.22 -12.51
C GLU A 113 -17.00 -4.78 -12.88
N GLN A 114 -17.72 -5.33 -11.91
CA GLN A 114 -19.09 -5.83 -12.12
C GLN A 114 -20.06 -4.69 -12.43
N HIS A 115 -19.97 -3.57 -11.72
CA HIS A 115 -20.75 -2.37 -12.00
C HIS A 115 -20.51 -1.83 -13.42
N TYR A 116 -19.26 -1.76 -13.87
CA TYR A 116 -18.96 -1.36 -15.24
C TYR A 116 -19.47 -2.35 -16.30
N SER A 117 -19.65 -3.62 -15.93
CA SER A 117 -20.21 -4.67 -16.80
C SER A 117 -21.74 -4.63 -16.88
N GLY A 118 -22.39 -3.72 -16.14
CA GLY A 118 -23.84 -3.47 -16.21
C GLY A 118 -24.66 -4.10 -15.09
N ASP A 119 -24.04 -4.80 -14.13
CA ASP A 119 -24.72 -5.29 -12.94
C ASP A 119 -24.61 -4.28 -11.79
N ALA A 120 -25.59 -3.38 -11.72
CA ALA A 120 -25.68 -2.34 -10.68
C ALA A 120 -26.23 -2.86 -9.34
N SER A 121 -26.55 -4.15 -9.21
CA SER A 121 -27.19 -4.70 -8.01
C SER A 121 -26.21 -5.05 -6.88
N VAL A 122 -24.91 -5.09 -7.17
CA VAL A 122 -23.88 -5.56 -6.23
C VAL A 122 -23.30 -4.41 -5.40
N PRO A 123 -23.40 -4.40 -4.06
CA PRO A 123 -22.85 -3.32 -3.25
C PRO A 123 -21.32 -3.26 -3.31
N LEU A 124 -20.76 -2.05 -3.34
CA LEU A 124 -19.30 -1.84 -3.41
C LEU A 124 -18.53 -2.33 -2.18
N LEU A 125 -19.17 -2.34 -1.01
CA LEU A 125 -18.61 -2.84 0.24
C LEU A 125 -19.49 -3.95 0.81
N PRO A 126 -18.91 -5.03 1.35
CA PRO A 126 -19.68 -6.06 2.01
C PRO A 126 -20.27 -5.56 3.33
N HIS A 127 -21.38 -6.17 3.75
CA HIS A 127 -21.89 -6.00 5.10
C HIS A 127 -21.02 -6.81 6.06
N ILE A 128 -20.13 -6.14 6.78
CA ILE A 128 -19.33 -6.74 7.84
C ILE A 128 -20.06 -6.51 9.16
N HIS A 129 -20.49 -7.60 9.81
CA HIS A 129 -21.15 -7.61 11.12
C HIS A 129 -20.15 -7.72 12.25
#